data_AF-A0A934E2A8-F1
#
_entry.id   AF-A0A934E2A8-F1
#
_cell.length_a   1.000
_cell.length_b   1.000
_cell.length_c   1.000
_cell.angle_alpha   90.00
_cell.angle_beta   90.00
_cell.angle_gamma   90.00
#
_symmetry.space_group_name_H-M   'P 1'
#
loop_
_entity.id
_entity.type
_entity.pdbx_description
1 polymer ?
#
loop_
_entity_poly.entity_id
_entity_poly.type
_entity_poly.pdbx_seq_one_letter_code
_entity_poly.pdbx_strand_id
1 'polypeptide(L)'
;MRDVLKRHSAEQLFLFGPSGEPFWCARKPIRRDELFLLEQALGLIQAVEATKPKPFIDHDSAGRFSVAALGDDSDLFVVFVNPTPDRHVAEARVVEVRDDLRPRVRDLRNREIRVANGYLN
;
A
#
# COMPACT_ATOMS: atom_id res chain seq x y z
N MET A 1 4.72 -4.82 9.96
CA MET A 1 4.19 -5.16 8.62
C MET A 1 3.91 -6.65 8.46
N ARG A 2 4.80 -7.56 8.90
CA ARG A 2 4.50 -9.01 8.90
C ARG A 2 3.27 -9.41 9.72
N ASP A 3 3.04 -8.71 10.82
CA ASP A 3 1.86 -8.87 11.68
C ASP A 3 0.56 -8.49 10.97
N VAL A 4 0.61 -7.46 10.12
CA VAL A 4 -0.51 -7.06 9.26
C VAL A 4 -0.80 -8.12 8.19
N LEU A 5 0.22 -8.67 7.53
CA LEU A 5 0.03 -9.79 6.59
C LEU A 5 -0.66 -10.99 7.26
N LYS A 6 -0.20 -11.37 8.45
CA LYS A 6 -0.77 -12.50 9.21
C LYS A 6 -2.23 -12.28 9.57
N ARG A 7 -2.60 -11.05 9.97
CA ARG A 7 -3.98 -10.72 10.34
C ARG A 7 -4.95 -10.76 9.16
N HIS A 8 -4.49 -10.35 7.98
CA HIS A 8 -5.36 -10.21 6.80
C HIS A 8 -5.11 -11.29 5.74
N SER A 9 -4.43 -12.38 6.10
CA SER A 9 -4.12 -13.50 5.20
C SER A 9 -3.56 -13.04 3.84
N ALA A 10 -2.71 -12.01 3.87
CA ALA A 10 -2.10 -11.45 2.67
C ALA A 10 -0.71 -12.07 2.45
N GLU A 11 -0.39 -12.40 1.19
CA GLU A 11 0.90 -13.02 0.84
C GLU A 11 2.02 -11.98 0.70
N GLN A 12 1.67 -10.80 0.20
CA GLN A 12 2.59 -9.68 0.04
C GLN A 12 1.86 -8.34 0.07
N LEU A 13 2.54 -7.37 0.68
CA LEU A 13 2.09 -5.99 0.80
C LEU A 13 3.26 -5.07 0.51
N PHE A 14 3.00 -4.04 -0.29
CA PHE A 14 3.91 -2.92 -0.52
C PHE A 14 3.29 -1.63 -0.04
N LEU A 15 4.09 -0.81 0.65
CA LEU A 15 3.74 0.53 1.08
C LEU A 15 4.75 1.49 0.45
N PHE A 16 4.28 2.55 -0.19
CA PHE A 16 5.15 3.54 -0.82
C PHE A 16 4.58 4.96 -0.72
N GLY A 17 5.51 5.92 -0.71
CA GLY A 17 5.21 7.35 -0.76
C GLY A 17 5.12 7.94 -2.17
N PRO A 18 5.04 9.28 -2.30
CA PRO A 18 4.71 10.01 -3.54
C PRO A 18 5.68 9.75 -4.70
N SER A 19 6.93 9.45 -4.38
CA SER A 19 8.00 9.23 -5.37
C SER A 19 8.41 7.76 -5.46
N GLY A 20 7.58 6.83 -4.97
CA GLY A 20 7.98 5.44 -4.73
C GLY A 20 8.79 5.25 -3.44
N GLU A 21 9.11 6.34 -2.75
CA GLU A 21 9.82 6.37 -1.47
C GLU A 21 8.97 7.11 -0.42
N PRO A 22 9.01 6.68 0.85
CA PRO A 22 9.70 5.49 1.37
C PRO A 22 9.03 4.16 0.98
N PHE A 23 9.80 3.17 0.52
CA PHE A 23 9.31 1.83 0.14
C PHE A 23 9.44 0.80 1.25
N TRP A 24 8.33 0.14 1.61
CA TRP A 24 8.33 -1.01 2.51
C TRP A 24 7.62 -2.21 1.89
N CYS A 25 8.26 -3.37 1.98
CA CYS A 25 7.65 -4.66 1.65
C CYS A 25 7.47 -5.48 2.92
N ALA A 26 6.35 -6.19 3.02
CA ALA A 26 6.07 -6.98 4.20
C ALA A 26 6.79 -8.35 4.21
N ARG A 27 7.09 -8.93 3.05
CA ARG A 27 7.90 -10.16 2.86
C ARG A 27 9.14 -9.89 1.99
N LYS A 28 10.27 -10.51 2.38
CA LYS A 28 11.50 -10.64 1.59
C LYS A 28 11.91 -12.13 1.53
N PRO A 29 12.48 -12.63 0.42
CA PRO A 29 12.74 -11.91 -0.82
C PRO A 29 11.44 -11.64 -1.62
N ILE A 30 11.46 -10.54 -2.39
CA ILE A 30 10.42 -10.21 -3.37
C ILE A 30 10.70 -11.05 -4.62
N ARG A 31 9.68 -11.74 -5.12
CA ARG A 31 9.79 -12.56 -6.34
C ARG A 31 9.67 -11.67 -7.58
N ARG A 32 10.14 -12.16 -8.73
CA ARG A 32 10.19 -11.39 -9.98
C ARG A 32 8.80 -11.06 -10.53
N ASP A 33 7.87 -11.99 -10.40
CA ASP A 33 6.44 -11.80 -10.71
C ASP A 33 5.81 -10.72 -9.82
N GLU A 34 6.14 -10.68 -8.52
CA GLU A 34 5.67 -9.64 -7.62
C GLU A 34 6.20 -8.24 -7.99
N LEU A 35 7.45 -8.14 -8.47
CA LEU A 35 7.99 -6.87 -8.98
C LEU A 35 7.26 -6.39 -10.22
N PHE A 36 6.95 -7.31 -11.15
CA PHE A 36 6.19 -6.96 -12.36
C PHE A 36 4.77 -6.49 -12.04
N LEU A 37 4.11 -7.08 -11.03
CA LEU A 37 2.82 -6.61 -10.54
C LEU A 37 2.93 -5.25 -9.85
N LEU A 38 4.02 -5.01 -9.11
CA LEU A 38 4.27 -3.72 -8.47
C LEU A 38 4.43 -2.58 -9.50
N GLU A 39 5.18 -2.80 -10.58
CA GLU A 39 5.31 -1.81 -11.66
C GLU A 39 3.96 -1.44 -12.28
N GLN A 40 3.12 -2.45 -12.54
CA GLN A 40 1.74 -2.21 -13.02
C GLN A 40 0.89 -1.46 -11.99
N ALA A 41 1.04 -1.78 -10.69
CA ALA A 41 0.30 -1.12 -9.63
C ALA A 41 0.67 0.36 -9.50
N LEU A 42 1.95 0.71 -9.67
CA LEU A 42 2.40 2.11 -9.70
C LEU A 42 1.77 2.87 -10.88
N GLY A 43 1.72 2.25 -12.06
CA GLY A 43 1.04 2.82 -13.22
C GLY A 43 -0.46 3.04 -12.98
N LEU A 44 -1.13 2.08 -12.35
CA LEU A 44 -2.55 2.20 -11.99
C LEU A 44 -2.79 3.37 -11.03
N ILE A 45 -1.94 3.52 -10.00
CA ILE A 45 -2.08 4.60 -9.01
C ILE A 45 -1.97 5.96 -9.69
N GLN A 46 -0.97 6.17 -10.54
CA GLN A 46 -0.80 7.42 -11.28
C GLN A 46 -2.02 7.75 -12.15
N ALA A 47 -2.60 6.74 -12.81
CA ALA A 47 -3.80 6.93 -13.62
C ALA A 47 -5.05 7.26 -12.79
N VAL A 48 -5.21 6.60 -11.64
CA VAL A 48 -6.36 6.78 -10.75
C VAL A 48 -6.28 8.12 -10.01
N GLU A 49 -5.10 8.53 -9.55
CA GLU A 49 -4.90 9.83 -8.91
C GLU A 49 -5.28 11.02 -9.82
N ALA A 50 -5.12 10.88 -11.13
CA ALA A 50 -5.51 11.91 -12.09
C ALA A 50 -7.04 12.08 -12.20
N THR A 51 -7.83 11.10 -11.74
CA THR A 51 -9.28 11.03 -11.99
C THR A 51 -10.13 10.86 -10.74
N LYS A 52 -9.57 10.40 -9.62
CA LYS A 52 -10.29 10.05 -8.39
C LYS A 52 -9.62 10.70 -7.17
N PRO A 53 -10.39 11.41 -6.32
CA PRO A 53 -9.83 11.97 -5.10
C PRO A 53 -9.43 10.87 -4.11
N LYS A 54 -8.42 11.15 -3.28
CA LYS A 54 -8.06 10.32 -2.12
C LYS A 54 -9.12 10.50 -1.01
N PRO A 55 -9.42 9.46 -0.22
CA PRO A 55 -8.85 8.12 -0.30
C PRO A 55 -9.58 7.31 -1.39
N PHE A 56 -8.84 6.52 -2.15
CA PHE A 56 -9.43 5.64 -3.15
C PHE A 56 -8.92 4.21 -3.01
N ILE A 57 -9.69 3.30 -3.59
CA ILE A 57 -9.32 1.92 -3.86
C ILE A 57 -9.52 1.68 -5.35
N ASP A 58 -8.60 0.93 -5.93
CA ASP A 58 -8.70 0.39 -7.27
C ASP A 58 -7.99 -0.97 -7.36
N HIS A 59 -8.09 -1.65 -8.49
CA HIS A 59 -7.46 -2.94 -8.73
C HIS A 59 -7.21 -3.13 -10.22
N ASP A 60 -6.35 -4.09 -10.57
CA ASP A 60 -6.20 -4.42 -11.99
C ASP A 60 -7.45 -5.12 -12.54
N SER A 61 -7.62 -5.08 -13.86
CA SER A 61 -8.80 -5.67 -14.51
C SER A 61 -8.94 -7.17 -14.27
N ALA A 62 -7.83 -7.86 -13.96
CA ALA A 62 -7.80 -9.29 -13.68
C ALA A 62 -7.92 -9.63 -12.18
N GLY A 63 -8.05 -8.65 -11.29
CA GLY A 63 -8.10 -8.83 -9.84
C GLY A 63 -6.81 -9.37 -9.17
N ARG A 64 -5.67 -9.42 -9.89
CA ARG A 64 -4.37 -9.93 -9.42
C ARG A 64 -3.72 -9.02 -8.38
N PHE A 65 -4.03 -7.73 -8.39
CA PHE A 65 -3.61 -6.82 -7.34
C PHE A 65 -4.64 -5.73 -7.07
N SER A 66 -4.58 -5.18 -5.87
CA SER A 66 -5.40 -4.05 -5.44
C SER A 66 -4.53 -2.95 -4.87
N VAL A 67 -4.92 -1.71 -5.10
CA VAL A 67 -4.23 -0.51 -4.65
C VAL A 67 -5.16 0.34 -3.79
N ALA A 68 -4.62 0.98 -2.76
CA ALA A 68 -5.39 1.98 -2.02
C ALA A 68 -4.52 3.12 -1.53
N ALA A 69 -5.06 4.33 -1.62
CA ALA A 69 -4.52 5.49 -0.92
C ALA A 69 -4.91 5.43 0.57
N LEU A 70 -3.94 5.61 1.46
CA LEU A 70 -4.14 5.45 2.91
C LEU A 70 -4.84 6.64 3.58
N GLY A 71 -4.85 7.81 2.95
CA GLY A 71 -5.46 9.01 3.50
C GLY A 71 -5.51 10.16 2.49
N ASP A 72 -6.33 11.14 2.81
CA ASP A 72 -6.71 12.26 1.95
C ASP A 72 -5.53 13.23 1.71
N ASP A 73 -4.65 13.35 2.70
CA ASP A 73 -3.49 14.24 2.75
C ASP A 73 -2.14 13.52 2.61
N SER A 74 -2.17 12.21 2.39
CA SER A 74 -0.98 11.36 2.32
C SER A 74 -0.80 10.79 0.93
N ASP A 75 0.42 10.92 0.41
CA ASP A 75 0.83 10.22 -0.80
C ASP A 75 1.29 8.78 -0.49
N LEU A 76 0.65 8.16 0.49
CA LEU A 76 0.98 6.81 0.92
C LEU A 76 -0.03 5.84 0.35
N PHE A 77 0.48 4.86 -0.37
CA PHE A 77 -0.32 3.86 -1.04
C PHE A 77 0.07 2.48 -0.58
N VAL A 78 -0.93 1.62 -0.50
CA VAL A 78 -0.74 0.19 -0.24
C VAL A 78 -1.09 -0.60 -1.50
N VAL A 79 -0.26 -1.59 -1.83
CA VAL A 79 -0.52 -2.56 -2.90
C VAL A 79 -0.57 -3.95 -2.31
N PHE A 80 -1.64 -4.66 -2.63
CA PHE A 80 -1.87 -6.07 -2.30
C PHE A 80 -1.72 -6.92 -3.53
N VAL A 81 -0.91 -7.97 -3.44
CA VAL A 81 -0.93 -9.05 -4.41
C VAL A 81 -2.00 -10.05 -3.99
N ASN A 82 -2.94 -10.32 -4.90
CA ASN A 82 -4.08 -11.19 -4.67
C ASN A 82 -3.80 -12.56 -5.33
N PRO A 83 -3.48 -13.61 -4.55
CA PRO A 83 -3.19 -14.94 -5.12
C PRO A 83 -4.42 -15.58 -5.76
N THR A 84 -5.62 -15.20 -5.30
CA THR A 84 -6.90 -15.63 -5.86
C THR A 84 -7.68 -14.39 -6.24
N PRO A 85 -7.88 -14.11 -7.55
CA PRO A 85 -8.53 -12.90 -8.00
C PRO A 85 -10.04 -12.97 -7.75
N ASP A 86 -10.46 -12.38 -6.64
CA ASP A 86 -11.85 -12.03 -6.37
C ASP A 86 -11.89 -10.54 -6.01
N ARG A 87 -12.62 -9.77 -6.83
CA ARG A 87 -12.69 -8.32 -6.69
C ARG A 87 -13.26 -7.87 -5.35
N HIS A 88 -14.38 -8.45 -4.92
CA HIS A 88 -15.06 -8.01 -3.71
C HIS A 88 -14.24 -8.34 -2.47
N VAL A 89 -13.63 -9.53 -2.46
CA VAL A 89 -12.74 -9.95 -1.37
C VAL A 89 -11.48 -9.10 -1.33
N ALA A 90 -10.91 -8.78 -2.49
CA ALA A 90 -9.71 -7.95 -2.57
C ALA A 90 -9.97 -6.50 -2.14
N GLU A 91 -11.10 -5.92 -2.56
CA GLU A 91 -11.56 -4.58 -2.13
C GLU A 91 -11.79 -4.54 -0.61
N ALA A 92 -12.52 -5.52 -0.05
CA ALA A 92 -12.75 -5.59 1.39
C ALA A 92 -11.43 -5.69 2.18
N ARG A 93 -10.51 -6.56 1.73
CA ARG A 93 -9.22 -6.74 2.38
C ARG A 93 -8.36 -5.48 2.34
N VAL A 94 -8.30 -4.78 1.20
CA VAL A 94 -7.49 -3.56 1.11
C VAL A 94 -8.09 -2.43 1.96
N VAL A 95 -9.42 -2.34 2.12
CA VAL A 95 -10.06 -1.43 3.09
C VAL A 95 -9.58 -1.72 4.50
N GLU A 96 -9.72 -2.98 4.95
CA GLU A 96 -9.37 -3.36 6.32
C GLU A 96 -7.91 -3.07 6.64
N VAL A 97 -7.00 -3.41 5.72
CA VAL A 97 -5.58 -3.19 5.95
C VAL A 97 -5.24 -1.71 5.87
N ARG A 98 -5.85 -0.95 4.95
CA ARG A 98 -5.69 0.51 4.90
C ARG A 98 -6.02 1.10 6.27
N ASP A 99 -7.12 0.67 6.89
CA ASP A 99 -7.57 1.19 8.17
C ASP A 99 -6.68 0.75 9.35
N ASP A 100 -6.10 -0.46 9.33
CA ASP A 100 -5.07 -0.90 10.31
C ASP A 100 -3.72 -0.18 10.12
N LEU A 101 -3.36 0.13 8.88
CA LEU A 101 -2.08 0.79 8.54
C LEU A 101 -2.11 2.29 8.82
N ARG A 102 -3.23 2.98 8.54
CA ARG A 102 -3.36 4.42 8.68
C ARG A 102 -2.82 4.97 10.02
N PRO A 103 -3.19 4.45 11.20
CA PRO A 103 -2.65 4.94 12.47
C PRO A 103 -1.13 4.69 12.61
N ARG A 104 -0.64 3.52 12.20
CA ARG A 104 0.78 3.14 12.32
C ARG A 104 1.68 3.97 11.41
N VAL A 105 1.19 4.27 10.22
CA VAL A 105 1.87 5.07 9.22
C VAL A 105 1.94 6.53 9.66
N ARG A 106 0.88 7.06 10.27
CA ARG A 106 0.92 8.38 10.92
C ARG A 106 2.00 8.45 11.99
N ASP A 107 2.15 7.41 12.81
CA ASP A 107 3.19 7.34 13.84
C ASP A 107 4.60 7.26 13.26
N LEU A 108 4.81 6.45 12.20
CA LEU A 108 6.07 6.35 11.47
C LEU A 108 6.47 7.69 10.85
N ARG A 109 5.54 8.34 10.13
CA ARG A 109 5.77 9.66 9.51
C ARG A 109 6.09 10.72 10.55
N ASN A 110 5.35 10.76 11.66
CA ASN A 110 5.64 11.68 12.76
C ASN A 110 7.02 11.45 13.36
N ARG A 111 7.47 10.19 13.44
CA ARG A 111 8.81 9.86 13.91
C ARG A 111 9.88 10.30 12.91
N GLU A 112 9.70 10.05 11.62
CA GLU A 112 10.64 10.47 10.57
C GLU A 112 10.75 12.00 10.49
N ILE A 113 9.63 12.72 10.56
CA ILE A 113 9.63 14.20 10.62
C ILE A 113 10.38 14.69 11.87
N ARG A 114 10.17 14.05 13.03
CA ARG A 114 10.89 14.41 14.25
C ARG A 114 12.39 14.13 14.15
N VAL A 115 12.80 13.02 13.53
CA VAL A 115 14.22 12.70 13.29
C VAL A 115 14.84 13.69 12.30
N ALA A 116 14.16 13.97 11.19
CA ALA A 116 14.62 14.93 10.17
C ALA A 116 14.77 16.36 10.73
N ASN A 117 13.92 16.73 11.69
CA ASN A 117 13.97 18.02 12.37
C ASN A 117 14.84 18.02 13.65
N GLY A 118 15.56 16.94 13.95
CA GLY A 118 16.48 16.86 15.10
C GLY A 118 15.81 16.78 16.49
N TYR A 119 14.51 16.44 16.56
CA TYR A 119 13.76 16.32 17.82
C TYR A 119 13.89 14.95 18.51
N LEU A 120 14.56 13.99 17.88
CA LEU A 120 14.86 12.66 18.44
C LEU A 120 16.36 12.41 18.30
N ASN A 121 17.07 12.42 19.43
CA ASN A 121 18.44 11.90 19.58
C ASN A 121 18.39 10.39 19.84
#